data_AF-A0A9W6AD75-F1
#
_entry.id   AF-A0A9W6AD75-F1
#
_cell.length_a   1.000
_cell.length_b   1.000
_cell.length_c   1.000
_cell.angle_alpha   90.00
_cell.angle_beta   90.00
_cell.angle_gamma   90.00
#
_symmetry.space_group_name_H-M   'P 1'
#
loop_
_entity.id
_entity.type
_entity.pdbx_description
1 polymer ?
#
loop_
_entity_poly.entity_id
_entity_poly.type
_entity_poly.pdbx_seq_one_letter_code
_entity_poly.pdbx_strand_id
1 'polypeptide(L)'
;MTSTSNPPTNFSISTARLNITYFDPTSPSHSAFLAHLWNTPDFIATNGKTSITDSHSVQTFIQTRIIPQYTCKGFGLLLFNFRPISNPRHENTLPIGTISLMQGDPPNRYSAPDNGFAILPDSKGEDTRLRQRRRSL
;
A
#
# COMPACT_ATOMS: atom_id res chain seq x y z
N MET A 1 -0.30 28.25 -11.43
CA MET A 1 0.86 27.75 -10.68
C MET A 1 0.40 26.61 -9.79
N THR A 2 0.59 25.37 -10.22
CA THR A 2 0.28 24.18 -9.40
C THR A 2 1.37 24.02 -8.37
N SER A 3 1.09 24.39 -7.13
CA SER A 3 1.98 24.15 -6.01
C SER A 3 2.09 22.63 -5.83
N THR A 4 3.23 22.05 -6.18
CA THR A 4 3.57 20.66 -5.87
C THR A 4 3.80 20.58 -4.36
N SER A 5 2.73 20.45 -3.58
CA SER A 5 2.87 20.08 -2.18
C SER A 5 3.47 18.68 -2.15
N ASN A 6 4.75 18.58 -1.79
CA ASN A 6 5.36 17.29 -1.50
C ASN A 6 4.48 16.62 -0.43
N PRO A 7 4.08 15.35 -0.61
CA PRO A 7 3.34 14.64 0.42
C PRO A 7 4.15 14.67 1.72
N PRO A 8 3.51 14.70 2.90
CA PRO A 8 4.22 14.50 4.16
C PRO A 8 4.92 13.14 4.13
N THR A 9 6.22 13.08 3.85
CA THR A 9 6.96 11.84 3.59
C THR A 9 7.34 11.08 4.86
N ASN A 10 7.01 11.62 6.03
CA ASN A 10 7.51 11.16 7.33
C ASN A 10 6.51 10.33 8.13
N PHE A 11 5.32 10.02 7.60
CA PHE A 11 4.37 9.15 8.30
C PHE A 11 4.83 7.69 8.28
N SER A 12 4.94 7.11 9.48
CA SER A 12 5.15 5.69 9.66
C SER A 12 4.56 5.20 10.98
N ILE A 13 3.94 4.03 10.95
CA ILE A 13 3.58 3.27 12.15
C ILE A 13 4.32 1.93 12.09
N SER A 14 5.22 1.71 13.03
CA SER A 14 6.03 0.49 13.11
C SER A 14 5.56 -0.42 14.24
N THR A 15 5.55 -1.72 13.96
CA THR A 15 5.39 -2.80 14.95
C THR A 15 6.57 -3.76 14.84
N ALA A 16 6.57 -4.85 15.62
CA ALA A 16 7.61 -5.88 15.54
C ALA A 16 7.74 -6.52 14.14
N ARG A 17 6.65 -6.62 13.37
CA ARG A 17 6.61 -7.34 12.08
C ARG A 17 6.06 -6.54 10.90
N LEU A 18 5.50 -5.36 11.15
CA LEU A 18 4.86 -4.53 10.12
C LEU A 18 5.33 -3.10 10.20
N ASN A 19 5.36 -2.45 9.05
CA ASN A 19 5.60 -1.03 8.89
C ASN A 19 4.52 -0.45 7.96
N ILE A 20 3.68 0.44 8.49
CA ILE A 20 2.63 1.12 7.75
C ILE A 20 3.18 2.46 7.29
N THR A 21 3.14 2.75 6.01
CA THR A 21 3.65 4.01 5.43
C THR A 21 2.66 4.59 4.43
N TYR A 22 2.87 5.84 4.04
CA TYR A 22 2.25 6.35 2.83
C TYR A 22 2.81 5.67 1.57
N PHE A 23 2.02 5.71 0.51
CA PHE A 23 2.49 5.46 -0.85
C PHE A 23 3.42 6.59 -1.30
N ASP A 24 4.66 6.24 -1.65
CA ASP A 24 5.55 7.07 -2.46
C ASP A 24 5.06 7.09 -3.93
N PRO A 25 4.65 8.26 -4.48
CA PRO A 25 4.16 8.40 -5.85
C PRO A 25 5.25 8.28 -6.92
N THR A 26 6.53 8.32 -6.51
CA THR A 26 7.69 8.19 -7.40
C THR A 26 8.25 6.77 -7.43
N SER A 27 7.81 5.90 -6.50
CA SER A 27 8.25 4.51 -6.41
C SER A 27 7.52 3.61 -7.41
N PRO A 28 8.22 3.05 -8.42
CA PRO A 28 7.63 2.08 -9.35
C PRO A 28 7.16 0.82 -8.63
N SER A 29 7.86 0.41 -7.56
CA SER A 29 7.55 -0.77 -6.77
C SER A 29 6.19 -0.66 -6.07
N HIS A 30 5.85 0.53 -5.54
CA HIS A 30 4.54 0.74 -4.93
C HIS A 30 3.41 0.65 -5.94
N SER A 31 3.63 1.26 -7.12
CA SER A 31 2.63 1.27 -8.17
C SER A 31 2.40 -0.13 -8.75
N ALA A 32 3.47 -0.87 -8.99
CA ALA A 32 3.42 -2.26 -9.43
C ALA A 32 2.74 -3.18 -8.40
N PHE A 33 3.04 -2.98 -7.11
CA PHE A 33 2.41 -3.74 -6.03
C PHE A 33 0.90 -3.56 -6.00
N LEU A 34 0.41 -2.32 -6.01
CA LEU A 34 -1.03 -2.07 -5.91
C LEU A 34 -1.77 -2.55 -7.17
N ALA A 35 -1.16 -2.40 -8.35
CA ALA A 35 -1.69 -2.92 -9.60
C ALA A 35 -1.85 -4.45 -9.51
N HIS A 36 -0.83 -5.13 -8.99
CA HIS A 36 -0.91 -6.57 -8.76
C HIS A 36 -2.02 -6.94 -7.76
N LEU A 37 -2.05 -6.32 -6.58
CA LEU A 37 -3.03 -6.60 -5.52
C LEU A 37 -4.47 -6.47 -6.02
N TRP A 38 -4.80 -5.36 -6.68
CA TRP A 38 -6.16 -5.06 -7.16
C TRP A 38 -6.63 -5.91 -8.33
N ASN A 39 -5.71 -6.61 -8.99
CA ASN A 39 -6.01 -7.52 -10.09
C ASN A 39 -5.86 -9.01 -9.70
N THR A 40 -5.67 -9.30 -8.41
CA THR A 40 -5.79 -10.69 -7.91
C THR A 40 -7.25 -11.17 -7.99
N PRO A 41 -7.49 -12.47 -8.23
CA PRO A 41 -8.85 -13.03 -8.21
C PRO A 41 -9.60 -12.73 -6.92
N ASP A 42 -8.92 -12.84 -5.77
CA ASP A 42 -9.52 -12.61 -4.45
C ASP A 42 -9.96 -11.16 -4.24
N PHE A 43 -9.14 -10.19 -4.67
CA PHE A 43 -9.51 -8.78 -4.60
C PHE A 43 -10.73 -8.50 -5.50
N ILE A 44 -10.73 -9.01 -6.73
CA ILE A 44 -11.82 -8.83 -7.68
C ILE A 44 -13.12 -9.47 -7.16
N ALA A 45 -13.04 -10.65 -6.55
CA ALA A 45 -14.21 -11.34 -6.00
C ALA A 45 -14.85 -10.59 -4.83
N THR A 46 -14.05 -9.87 -4.03
CA THR A 46 -14.50 -9.18 -2.81
C THR A 46 -14.84 -7.71 -3.03
N ASN A 47 -14.10 -7.00 -3.88
CA ASN A 47 -14.21 -5.55 -4.09
C ASN A 47 -14.72 -5.18 -5.49
N GLY A 48 -14.80 -6.15 -6.41
CA GLY A 48 -15.12 -5.92 -7.80
C GLY A 48 -13.90 -5.54 -8.64
N LYS A 49 -14.06 -5.63 -9.97
CA LYS A 49 -13.03 -5.23 -10.93
C LYS A 49 -12.95 -3.72 -11.04
N THR A 50 -11.76 -3.15 -10.88
CA THR A 50 -11.52 -1.71 -11.07
C THR A 50 -11.06 -1.39 -12.49
N SER A 51 -11.06 -0.11 -12.87
CA SER A 51 -10.43 0.37 -14.11
C SER A 51 -8.90 0.49 -14.02
N ILE A 52 -8.32 0.20 -12.86
CA ILE A 52 -6.88 0.34 -12.58
C ILE A 52 -6.25 -1.05 -12.76
N THR A 53 -5.66 -1.25 -13.93
CA THR A 53 -5.20 -2.57 -14.40
C THR A 53 -3.68 -2.68 -14.53
N ASP A 54 -2.96 -1.58 -14.37
CA ASP A 54 -1.52 -1.51 -14.59
C ASP A 54 -0.82 -0.50 -13.67
N SER A 55 0.51 -0.57 -13.62
CA SER A 55 1.32 0.29 -12.76
C SER A 55 1.18 1.78 -13.10
N HIS A 56 0.91 2.13 -14.36
CA HIS A 56 0.83 3.53 -14.78
C HIS A 56 -0.47 4.17 -14.29
N SER A 57 -1.60 3.50 -14.52
CA SER A 57 -2.91 3.90 -13.99
C SER A 57 -2.92 3.98 -12.46
N VAL A 58 -2.22 3.06 -11.78
CA VAL A 58 -1.98 3.16 -10.33
C VAL A 58 -1.18 4.40 -9.97
N GLN A 59 -0.07 4.68 -10.66
CA GLN A 59 0.76 5.83 -10.35
C GLN A 59 -0.04 7.14 -10.47
N THR A 60 -0.81 7.28 -11.55
CA THR A 60 -1.73 8.40 -11.74
C THR A 60 -2.78 8.45 -10.63
N PHE A 61 -3.36 7.32 -10.23
CA PHE A 61 -4.32 7.25 -9.14
C PHE A 61 -3.70 7.70 -7.80
N ILE A 62 -2.49 7.23 -7.47
CA ILE A 62 -1.79 7.65 -6.25
C ILE A 62 -1.57 9.17 -6.27
N GLN A 63 -1.02 9.70 -7.35
CA GLN A 63 -0.71 11.13 -7.49
C GLN A 63 -1.94 12.02 -7.43
N THR A 64 -3.03 11.61 -8.09
CA THR A 64 -4.21 12.48 -8.28
C THR A 64 -5.29 12.28 -7.22
N ARG A 65 -5.31 11.15 -6.52
CA ARG A 65 -6.35 10.81 -5.53
C ARG A 65 -5.81 10.57 -4.14
N ILE A 66 -4.72 9.83 -4.01
CA ILE A 66 -4.20 9.43 -2.71
C ILE A 66 -3.34 10.52 -2.05
N ILE A 67 -2.41 11.12 -2.79
CA ILE A 67 -1.57 12.21 -2.26
C ILE A 67 -2.41 13.40 -1.75
N PRO A 68 -3.44 13.88 -2.48
CA PRO A 68 -4.31 14.94 -1.97
C PRO A 68 -5.06 14.57 -0.68
N GLN A 69 -5.41 13.29 -0.48
CA GLN A 69 -6.06 12.84 0.76
C GLN A 69 -5.13 12.96 1.96
N TYR A 70 -3.86 12.61 1.82
CA TYR A 70 -2.89 12.78 2.90
C TYR A 70 -2.77 14.25 3.33
N THR A 71 -2.72 15.17 2.36
CA THR A 71 -2.61 16.61 2.65
C THR A 71 -3.89 17.18 3.28
N CYS A 72 -5.07 16.77 2.79
CA CYS A 72 -6.34 17.34 3.23
C CYS A 72 -6.91 16.69 4.49
N LYS A 73 -6.73 15.38 4.67
CA LYS A 73 -7.36 14.58 5.74
C LYS A 73 -6.33 14.03 6.74
N GLY A 74 -5.05 13.98 6.37
CA GLY A 74 -4.01 13.33 7.18
C GLY A 74 -4.00 11.80 7.10
N PHE A 75 -4.89 11.21 6.28
CA PHE A 75 -5.03 9.78 6.09
C PHE A 75 -5.60 9.47 4.70
N GLY A 76 -5.55 8.20 4.30
CA GLY A 76 -6.02 7.73 2.99
C GLY A 76 -5.73 6.25 2.83
N LEU A 77 -5.32 5.85 1.63
CA LEU A 77 -4.87 4.48 1.34
C LEU A 77 -3.39 4.34 1.72
N LEU A 78 -3.07 3.54 2.71
CA LEU A 78 -1.73 3.32 3.25
C LEU A 78 -1.19 1.95 2.81
N LEU A 79 0.14 1.80 2.86
CA LEU A 79 0.86 0.59 2.47
C LEU A 79 1.28 -0.22 3.70
N PHE A 80 0.95 -1.50 3.73
CA PHE A 80 1.52 -2.46 4.68
C PHE A 80 2.81 -3.04 4.14
N ASN A 81 3.90 -2.87 4.87
CA ASN A 81 5.16 -3.50 4.56
C ASN A 81 5.54 -4.54 5.64
N PHE A 82 5.95 -5.73 5.22
CA PHE A 82 6.48 -6.74 6.11
C PHE A 82 7.90 -6.40 6.53
N ARG A 83 8.19 -6.55 7.83
CA ARG A 83 9.51 -6.41 8.44
C ARG A 83 10.03 -7.78 8.88
N PRO A 84 11.04 -8.35 8.21
CA PRO A 84 11.69 -9.57 8.67
C PRO A 84 12.39 -9.33 10.01
N ILE A 85 12.24 -10.27 10.96
CA ILE A 85 12.88 -10.22 12.29
C ILE A 85 14.41 -10.18 12.17
N SER A 86 14.95 -10.80 11.11
CA SER A 86 16.39 -10.82 10.81
C SER A 86 16.94 -9.51 10.24
N ASN A 87 16.10 -8.49 10.00
CA ASN A 87 16.55 -7.18 9.51
C ASN A 87 16.29 -6.03 10.51
N PRO A 88 17.23 -5.79 11.45
CA PRO A 88 17.11 -4.70 12.42
C PRO A 88 17.25 -3.30 11.81
N ARG A 89 17.77 -3.17 10.57
CA ARG A 89 18.03 -1.86 9.92
C ARG A 89 16.84 -1.27 9.18
N HIS A 90 15.69 -1.95 9.17
CA HIS A 90 14.47 -1.50 8.46
C HIS A 90 14.64 -1.34 6.94
N GLU A 91 15.73 -1.85 6.38
CA GLU A 91 15.97 -1.91 4.94
C GLU A 91 15.19 -3.11 4.33
N ASN A 92 14.82 -3.05 3.05
CA ASN A 92 14.14 -4.15 2.34
C ASN A 92 12.79 -4.59 2.92
N THR A 93 11.94 -3.66 3.35
CA THR A 93 10.54 -3.99 3.69
C THR A 93 9.75 -4.31 2.41
N LEU A 94 9.01 -5.42 2.40
CA LEU A 94 8.24 -5.85 1.23
C LEU A 94 6.77 -5.41 1.38
N PRO A 95 6.18 -4.72 0.40
CA PRO A 95 4.74 -4.47 0.38
C PRO A 95 3.96 -5.78 0.39
N ILE A 96 3.02 -5.93 1.34
CA ILE A 96 2.18 -7.14 1.47
C ILE A 96 0.69 -6.84 1.43
N GLY A 97 0.29 -5.59 1.63
CA GLY A 97 -1.11 -5.21 1.65
C GLY A 97 -1.34 -3.70 1.68
N THR A 98 -2.59 -3.33 1.77
CA THR A 98 -3.04 -1.95 2.01
C THR A 98 -4.02 -1.89 3.18
N ILE A 99 -4.08 -0.71 3.79
CA ILE A 99 -5.17 -0.31 4.69
C ILE A 99 -5.71 1.02 4.20
N SER A 100 -7.02 1.16 4.09
CA SER A 100 -7.69 2.38 3.69
C SER A 100 -8.41 2.97 4.89
N LEU A 101 -8.18 4.26 5.11
CA LEU A 101 -9.03 5.09 5.94
C LEU A 101 -9.76 6.04 4.99
N MET A 102 -10.99 5.70 4.63
CA MET A 102 -11.78 6.46 3.65
C MET A 102 -12.92 7.17 4.36
N GLN A 103 -13.04 8.47 4.11
CA GLN A 103 -14.14 9.27 4.62
C GLN A 103 -14.83 9.96 3.45
N GLY A 104 -16.15 9.88 3.43
CA GLY A 104 -16.97 10.63 2.47
C GLY A 104 -16.74 12.13 2.54
N ASP A 105 -17.26 12.84 1.55
CA ASP A 105 -17.15 14.30 1.49
C ASP A 105 -18.37 14.98 2.11
N PRO A 106 -18.21 16.19 2.68
CA PRO A 106 -19.34 16.95 3.21
C PRO A 106 -20.42 17.20 2.14
N PRO A 107 -21.69 17.36 2.54
CA PRO A 107 -22.18 17.35 3.93
C PRO A 107 -22.45 15.94 4.48
N ASN A 108 -22.56 14.93 3.62
CA ASN A 108 -23.04 13.59 4.00
C ASN A 108 -21.89 12.63 4.30
N ARG A 109 -21.12 12.92 5.35
CA ARG A 109 -20.03 12.05 5.82
C ARG A 109 -20.16 11.69 7.30
N TYR A 110 -19.74 10.49 7.65
CA TYR A 110 -19.52 10.13 9.06
C TYR A 110 -18.33 10.90 9.63
N SER A 111 -18.31 11.07 10.95
CA SER A 111 -17.21 11.76 11.67
C SER A 111 -15.90 10.97 11.64
N ALA A 112 -15.98 9.64 11.64
CA ALA A 112 -14.84 8.74 11.52
C ALA A 112 -14.73 8.18 10.09
N PRO A 113 -13.52 7.83 9.63
CA PRO A 113 -13.34 7.12 8.37
C PRO A 113 -13.73 5.64 8.50
N ASP A 114 -14.22 5.08 7.40
CA ASP A 114 -14.33 3.64 7.22
C ASP A 114 -12.94 3.02 7.08
N ASN A 115 -12.79 1.81 7.62
CA ASN A 115 -11.56 1.03 7.55
C ASN A 115 -11.75 -0.16 6.59
N GLY A 116 -10.91 -0.23 5.57
CA GLY A 116 -10.79 -1.41 4.71
C GLY A 116 -9.34 -1.87 4.64
N PHE A 117 -9.11 -3.15 4.36
CA PHE A 117 -7.77 -3.65 4.09
C PHE A 117 -7.79 -4.76 3.04
N ALA A 118 -6.67 -4.90 2.35
CA ALA A 118 -6.44 -5.99 1.42
C ALA A 118 -5.00 -6.48 1.57
N ILE A 119 -4.80 -7.78 1.66
CA ILE A 119 -3.49 -8.42 1.84
C ILE A 119 -3.35 -9.47 0.74
N LEU A 120 -2.16 -9.59 0.15
CA LEU A 120 -1.90 -10.65 -0.82
C LEU A 120 -2.06 -12.03 -0.16
N PRO A 121 -2.79 -12.97 -0.79
CA PRO A 121 -3.22 -14.23 -0.16
C PRO A 121 -2.10 -15.21 0.23
N ASP A 122 -0.84 -14.95 -0.15
CA ASP A 122 0.30 -15.64 0.47
C ASP A 122 1.58 -14.84 0.19
N SER A 123 1.90 -13.85 1.02
CA SER A 123 3.30 -13.43 1.13
C SER A 123 4.04 -14.56 1.86
N LYS A 124 4.42 -15.63 1.16
CA LYS A 124 5.36 -16.64 1.65
C LYS A 124 6.73 -15.99 1.87
N GLY A 125 6.82 -15.13 2.88
CA GLY A 125 8.01 -14.36 3.26
C GLY A 125 9.12 -15.22 3.85
N GLU A 126 8.83 -16.49 4.15
CA GLU A 126 9.82 -17.45 4.65
C GLU A 126 10.03 -18.67 3.73
N ASP A 127 8.97 -19.23 3.15
CA ASP A 127 9.05 -20.57 2.54
C ASP A 127 9.70 -20.57 1.13
N THR A 128 9.58 -19.49 0.37
CA THR A 128 10.12 -19.42 -1.00
C THR A 128 11.62 -19.16 -1.00
N ARG A 129 12.14 -18.39 -0.04
CA ARG A 129 13.59 -18.17 0.12
C ARG A 129 14.30 -19.38 0.74
N LEU A 130 13.63 -20.15 1.59
CA LEU A 130 14.22 -21.38 2.16
C LEU A 130 14.37 -22.48 1.10
N ARG A 131 13.47 -22.56 0.11
CA ARG A 131 13.57 -23.52 -1.00
C ARG A 131 14.72 -23.22 -1.97
N GLN A 132 15.13 -21.96 -2.11
CA GLN A 132 16.20 -21.58 -3.02
C GLN A 132 17.60 -21.78 -2.41
N ARG A 133 17.72 -21.81 -1.08
CA ARG A 133 18.97 -22.17 -0.36
C ARG A 133 19.21 -23.67 -0.19
N ARG A 134 18.19 -24.52 -0.38
CA ARG A 134 18.33 -25.99 -0.30
C ARG A 134 18.60 -26.68 -1.63
N ARG A 135 18.66 -25.94 -2.75
CA ARG A 135 19.01 -26.49 -4.08
C ARG A 135 20.42 -26.13 -4.55
N SER A 136 21.21 -25.46 -3.71
CA SER A 136 22.58 -25.02 -4.00
C SER A 136 23.61 -25.55 -2.99
N LEU A 137 23.29 -26.66 -2.32
CA LEU A 137 24.22 -27.46 -1.52
C LEU A 137 24.15 -28.91 -2.01
#